data_AF-A0A439LY09-F1
#
_entry.id   AF-A0A439LY09-F1
#
_cell.length_a   1.000
_cell.length_b   1.000
_cell.length_c   1.000
_cell.angle_alpha   90.00
_cell.angle_beta   90.00
_cell.angle_gamma   90.00
#
_symmetry.space_group_name_H-M   'P 1'
#
loop_
_entity.id
_entity.type
_entity.pdbx_description
1 polymer ?
#
loop_
_entity_poly.entity_id
_entity_poly.type
_entity_poly.pdbx_seq_one_letter_code
_entity_poly.pdbx_strand_id
1 'polypeptide(L)'
;MEAVLAILWKILKISIPVPLFAVLLVLAWWQLDKHSAVRRAVDKAVDSYTHVTELAAANATIAELKRQQRAAEDAATWLNHQVDALQKKQAADYAINEKKDITYAQAIKDAGRGCTLNDADIDSMRDE
;
A
#
# COMPACT_ATOMS: atom_id res chain seq x y z
N MET A 1 56.08 -67.50 28.79
CA MET A 1 56.43 -66.26 28.04
C MET A 1 55.47 -65.96 26.88
N GLU A 2 54.85 -66.97 26.25
CA GLU A 2 53.96 -66.75 25.08
C GLU A 2 52.67 -65.97 25.38
N ALA A 3 52.05 -66.18 26.55
CA ALA A 3 50.80 -65.50 26.91
C ALA A 3 50.96 -63.97 27.03
N VAL A 4 52.12 -63.50 27.51
CA VAL A 4 52.41 -62.07 27.66
C VAL A 4 52.59 -61.39 26.30
N LEU A 5 53.24 -62.09 25.36
CA LEU A 5 53.44 -61.59 24.00
C LEU A 5 52.12 -61.47 23.23
N ALA A 6 51.21 -62.44 23.39
CA ALA A 6 49.88 -62.40 22.77
C ALA A 6 49.00 -61.25 23.28
N ILE A 7 49.10 -60.92 24.58
CA ILE A 7 48.38 -59.80 25.18
C ILE A 7 48.97 -58.46 24.71
N LEU A 8 50.29 -58.31 24.70
CA LEU A 8 50.95 -57.12 24.15
C LEU A 8 50.55 -56.87 22.69
N TRP A 9 50.46 -57.92 21.88
CA TRP A 9 50.10 -57.79 20.47
C TRP A 9 48.64 -57.37 20.26
N LYS A 10 47.72 -57.83 21.13
CA LYS A 10 46.32 -57.36 21.14
C LYS A 10 46.21 -55.89 21.56
N ILE A 11 46.94 -55.47 22.59
CA ILE A 11 46.94 -54.08 23.07
C ILE A 11 47.54 -53.16 21.99
N LEU A 12 48.64 -53.57 21.34
CA LEU A 12 49.27 -52.80 20.28
C LEU A 12 48.35 -52.63 19.06
N LYS A 13 47.59 -53.67 18.69
CA LYS A 13 46.59 -53.60 17.62
C LYS A 13 45.41 -52.69 17.91
N ILE A 14 45.10 -52.43 19.19
CA ILE A 14 43.99 -51.54 19.58
C ILE A 14 44.51 -50.11 19.81
N SER A 15 45.71 -49.96 20.36
CA SER A 15 46.30 -48.67 20.72
C SER A 15 46.73 -47.82 19.53
N ILE A 16 46.94 -48.41 18.34
CA ILE A 16 47.32 -47.69 17.12
C ILE A 16 46.10 -47.15 16.33
N PRO A 17 45.03 -47.93 16.08
CA PRO A 17 43.88 -47.42 15.32
C PRO A 17 43.06 -46.38 16.08
N VAL A 18 42.97 -46.46 17.41
CA VAL A 18 42.21 -45.50 18.23
C VAL A 18 42.69 -44.05 18.05
N PRO A 19 44.00 -43.72 18.21
CA PRO A 19 44.47 -42.36 17.97
C PRO A 19 44.35 -41.94 16.50
N LEU A 20 44.47 -42.87 15.56
CA LEU A 20 44.27 -42.61 14.13
C LEU A 20 42.83 -42.17 13.81
N PHE A 21 41.85 -42.86 14.41
CA PHE A 21 40.43 -42.48 14.31
C PHE A 21 40.14 -41.14 14.98
N ALA A 22 40.77 -40.85 16.11
CA ALA A 22 40.63 -39.55 16.78
C ALA A 22 41.12 -38.40 15.88
N VAL A 23 42.28 -38.56 15.24
CA VAL A 23 42.82 -37.57 14.29
C VAL A 23 41.89 -37.39 13.08
N LEU A 24 41.35 -38.48 12.53
CA LEU A 24 40.40 -38.42 11.42
C LEU A 24 39.11 -37.69 11.80
N LEU A 25 38.57 -37.92 12.99
CA LEU A 25 37.38 -37.22 13.49
C LEU A 25 37.63 -35.72 13.63
N VAL A 26 38.80 -35.31 14.14
CA VAL A 26 39.16 -33.90 14.26
C VAL A 26 39.28 -33.24 12.88
N LEU A 27 39.91 -33.92 11.91
CA LEU A 27 40.01 -33.41 10.54
C LEU A 27 38.65 -33.31 9.84
N ALA A 28 37.79 -34.31 10.02
CA ALA A 28 36.43 -34.29 9.49
C ALA A 28 35.59 -33.16 10.11
N TRP A 29 35.70 -32.97 11.43
CA TRP A 29 35.06 -31.85 12.13
C TRP A 29 35.56 -30.50 11.62
N TRP A 30 36.87 -30.34 11.44
CA TRP A 30 37.45 -29.09 10.98
C TRP A 30 37.03 -28.73 9.55
N GLN A 31 36.92 -29.72 8.66
CA GLN A 31 36.39 -29.56 7.31
C GLN A 31 34.91 -29.10 7.34
N LEU A 32 34.08 -29.75 8.16
CA LEU A 32 32.66 -29.41 8.30
C LEU A 32 32.47 -28.00 8.89
N ASP A 33 33.26 -27.63 9.89
CA ASP A 33 33.19 -26.32 10.53
C ASP A 33 33.55 -25.18 9.56
N LYS A 34 34.59 -25.36 8.74
CA LYS A 34 34.93 -24.42 7.66
C LYS A 34 33.80 -24.27 6.65
N HIS A 35 33.21 -25.38 6.22
CA HIS A 35 32.14 -25.34 5.22
C HIS A 35 30.86 -24.68 5.76
N SER A 36 30.59 -24.84 7.06
CA SER A 36 29.48 -24.18 7.77
C SER A 36 29.71 -22.68 7.93
N ALA A 37 30.92 -22.27 8.30
CA ALA A 37 31.29 -20.86 8.45
C ALA A 37 31.22 -20.10 7.12
N VAL A 38 31.68 -20.71 6.02
CA VAL A 38 31.61 -20.10 4.68
C VAL A 38 30.16 -19.91 4.24
N ARG A 39 29.28 -20.91 4.43
CA ARG A 39 27.85 -20.75 4.09
C ARG A 39 27.21 -19.63 4.90
N ARG A 40 27.43 -19.58 6.21
CA ARG A 40 26.88 -18.51 7.06
C ARG A 40 27.37 -17.13 6.66
N ALA A 41 28.64 -17.00 6.24
CA ALA A 41 29.18 -15.73 5.77
C ALA A 41 28.54 -15.29 4.44
N VAL A 42 28.33 -16.22 3.52
CA VAL A 42 27.64 -15.98 2.25
C VAL A 42 26.18 -15.61 2.48
N ASP A 43 25.46 -16.38 3.30
CA ASP A 43 24.05 -16.11 3.63
C ASP A 43 23.90 -14.72 4.25
N LYS A 44 24.78 -14.36 5.19
CA LYS A 44 24.76 -13.04 5.83
C LYS A 44 25.09 -11.90 4.86
N ALA A 45 26.01 -12.13 3.91
CA ALA A 45 26.33 -11.15 2.89
C ALA A 45 25.14 -10.96 1.93
N VAL A 46 24.56 -12.06 1.42
CA VAL A 46 23.40 -12.03 0.52
C VAL A 46 22.21 -11.36 1.20
N ASP A 47 21.90 -11.73 2.44
CA ASP A 47 20.82 -11.14 3.23
C ASP A 47 21.02 -9.63 3.41
N SER A 48 22.25 -9.18 3.70
CA SER A 48 22.54 -7.75 3.81
C SER A 48 22.32 -6.98 2.51
N TYR A 49 22.59 -7.58 1.35
CA TYR A 49 22.33 -6.96 0.05
C TYR A 49 20.84 -6.93 -0.28
N THR A 50 20.10 -8.00 0.01
CA THR A 50 18.66 -8.05 -0.25
C THR A 50 17.92 -7.02 0.59
N HIS A 51 18.25 -6.87 1.87
CA HIS A 51 17.64 -5.85 2.75
C HIS A 51 17.87 -4.43 2.23
N VAL A 52 19.05 -4.13 1.68
CA VAL A 52 19.33 -2.80 1.10
C VAL A 52 18.53 -2.57 -0.18
N THR A 53 18.40 -3.59 -1.03
CA THR A 53 17.63 -3.48 -2.28
C THR A 53 16.12 -3.39 -2.04
N GLU A 54 15.59 -4.15 -1.09
CA GLU A 54 14.17 -4.11 -0.72
C GLU A 54 13.82 -2.77 -0.07
N LEU A 55 14.70 -2.25 0.79
CA LEU A 55 14.51 -0.94 1.41
C LEU A 55 14.60 0.19 0.38
N ALA A 56 15.51 0.09 -0.60
CA ALA A 56 15.59 1.06 -1.70
C ALA A 56 14.33 1.01 -2.60
N ALA A 57 13.84 -0.19 -2.92
CA ALA A 57 12.60 -0.37 -3.68
C ALA A 57 11.38 0.17 -2.93
N ALA A 58 11.26 -0.12 -1.63
CA ALA A 58 10.19 0.40 -0.79
C ALA A 58 10.24 1.93 -0.65
N ASN A 59 11.44 2.52 -0.54
CA ASN A 59 11.57 3.98 -0.52
C ASN A 59 11.18 4.62 -1.86
N ALA A 60 11.49 3.97 -2.99
CA ALA A 60 11.08 4.45 -4.30
C ALA A 60 9.56 4.41 -4.47
N THR A 61 8.89 3.34 -4.02
CA THR A 61 7.43 3.24 -4.08
C THR A 61 6.75 4.27 -3.16
N ILE A 62 7.27 4.50 -1.95
CA ILE A 62 6.78 5.54 -1.05
C ILE A 62 6.93 6.94 -1.69
N ALA A 63 8.08 7.22 -2.31
CA ALA A 63 8.31 8.50 -2.97
C ALA A 63 7.32 8.74 -4.11
N GLU A 64 7.03 7.70 -4.90
CA GLU A 64 6.08 7.79 -6.00
C GLU A 64 4.64 7.95 -5.52
N LEU A 65 4.21 7.18 -4.51
CA LEU A 65 2.90 7.35 -3.87
C LEU A 65 2.72 8.76 -3.32
N LYS A 66 3.75 9.31 -2.69
CA LYS A 66 3.72 10.68 -2.15
C LYS A 66 3.58 11.74 -3.25
N ARG A 67 4.17 11.53 -4.42
CA ARG A 67 3.99 12.42 -5.58
C ARG A 67 2.57 12.35 -6.11
N GLN A 68 2.04 11.13 -6.29
CA GLN A 68 0.68 10.92 -6.76
C GLN A 68 -0.35 11.53 -5.79
N GLN A 69 -0.16 11.35 -4.49
CA GLN A 69 -1.03 11.92 -3.47
C GLN A 69 -1.04 13.46 -3.54
N ARG A 70 0.12 14.11 -3.64
CA ARG A 70 0.20 15.57 -3.78
C ARG A 70 -0.49 16.06 -5.04
N ALA A 71 -0.25 15.41 -6.18
CA ALA A 71 -0.92 15.77 -7.43
C ALA A 71 -2.45 15.62 -7.34
N ALA A 72 -2.92 14.58 -6.64
CA ALA A 72 -4.35 14.37 -6.39
C ALA A 72 -4.94 15.43 -5.44
N GLU A 73 -4.23 15.80 -4.37
CA GLU A 73 -4.63 16.85 -3.43
C GLU A 73 -4.71 18.22 -4.12
N ASP A 74 -3.73 18.56 -4.96
CA ASP A 74 -3.73 19.79 -5.74
C ASP A 74 -4.90 19.84 -6.72
N ALA A 75 -5.16 18.74 -7.44
CA ALA A 75 -6.29 18.62 -8.36
C ALA A 75 -7.64 18.73 -7.63
N ALA A 76 -7.78 18.08 -6.47
CA ALA A 76 -8.99 18.15 -5.66
C ALA A 76 -9.23 19.57 -5.13
N THR A 77 -8.18 20.25 -4.68
CA THR A 77 -8.25 21.64 -4.20
C THR A 77 -8.70 22.57 -5.32
N TRP A 78 -8.13 22.42 -6.52
CA TRP A 78 -8.53 23.20 -7.69
C TRP A 78 -9.98 22.95 -8.10
N LEU A 79 -10.43 21.68 -8.10
CA LEU A 79 -11.83 21.34 -8.41
C LEU A 79 -12.79 21.95 -7.39
N ASN A 80 -12.47 21.87 -6.10
CA ASN A 80 -13.30 22.47 -5.04
C ASN A 80 -13.44 23.98 -5.21
N HIS A 81 -12.36 24.68 -5.58
CA HIS A 81 -12.42 26.11 -5.88
C HIS A 81 -13.33 26.42 -7.07
N GLN A 82 -13.31 25.59 -8.12
CA GLN A 82 -14.21 25.76 -9.26
C GLN A 82 -15.67 25.51 -8.90
N VAL A 83 -15.95 24.49 -8.10
CA VAL A 83 -17.31 24.18 -7.62
C VAL A 83 -17.84 25.32 -6.77
N ASP A 84 -17.05 25.86 -5.82
CA ASP A 84 -17.46 27.00 -4.99
C ASP A 84 -17.73 28.26 -5.85
N ALA A 85 -16.89 28.53 -6.85
CA ALA A 85 -17.11 29.63 -7.78
C ALA A 85 -18.41 29.45 -8.59
N LEU A 86 -18.70 28.23 -9.06
CA LEU A 86 -19.93 27.92 -9.79
C LEU A 86 -21.16 28.02 -8.89
N GLN A 87 -21.10 27.51 -7.66
CA GLN A 87 -22.19 27.61 -6.69
C GLN A 87 -22.53 29.06 -6.37
N LYS A 88 -21.51 29.91 -6.16
CA LYS A 88 -21.71 31.35 -5.94
C LYS A 88 -22.38 32.03 -7.15
N LYS A 89 -21.97 31.67 -8.37
CA LYS A 89 -22.62 32.18 -9.60
C LYS A 89 -24.07 31.72 -9.69
N GLN A 90 -24.35 30.44 -9.49
CA GLN A 90 -25.70 29.89 -9.54
C GLN A 90 -26.62 30.51 -8.48
N ALA A 91 -26.12 30.73 -7.27
CA ALA A 91 -26.90 31.40 -6.22
C ALA A 91 -27.23 32.86 -6.59
N ALA A 92 -26.27 33.59 -7.19
CA ALA A 92 -26.51 34.94 -7.69
C ALA A 92 -27.51 34.95 -8.86
N ASP A 93 -27.38 34.03 -9.80
CA ASP A 93 -28.29 33.90 -10.95
C ASP A 93 -29.71 33.54 -10.50
N TYR A 94 -29.85 32.65 -9.51
CA TYR A 94 -31.15 32.30 -8.93
C TYR A 94 -31.86 33.52 -8.33
N ALA A 95 -31.16 34.32 -7.52
CA ALA A 95 -31.71 35.53 -6.93
C ALA A 95 -32.09 36.60 -7.97
N ILE A 96 -31.36 36.67 -9.09
CA ILE A 96 -31.68 37.57 -10.21
C ILE A 96 -32.92 37.06 -10.95
N ASN A 97 -32.97 35.77 -11.26
CA ASN A 97 -34.08 35.17 -12.00
C ASN A 97 -35.38 35.21 -11.19
N GLU A 98 -35.34 34.92 -9.89
CA GLU A 98 -36.52 35.04 -9.01
C GLU A 98 -37.10 36.47 -9.04
N LYS A 99 -36.26 37.50 -8.96
CA LYS A 99 -36.71 38.90 -9.09
C LYS A 99 -37.31 39.21 -10.46
N LYS A 100 -36.72 38.67 -11.53
CA LYS A 100 -37.25 38.84 -12.89
C LYS A 100 -38.59 38.15 -13.05
N ASP A 101 -38.76 36.94 -12.50
CA ASP A 101 -40.00 36.19 -12.56
C ASP A 101 -41.12 36.90 -11.80
N ILE A 102 -40.84 37.44 -10.60
CA ILE A 102 -41.81 38.25 -9.85
C ILE A 102 -42.19 39.51 -10.64
N THR A 103 -41.20 40.21 -11.20
CA THR A 103 -41.44 41.44 -11.98
C THR A 103 -42.26 41.15 -13.23
N TYR A 104 -41.94 40.06 -13.93
CA TYR A 104 -42.63 39.62 -15.13
C TYR A 104 -44.06 39.17 -14.81
N ALA A 105 -44.26 38.42 -13.73
CA ALA A 105 -45.58 38.03 -13.25
C ALA A 105 -46.45 39.25 -12.90
N GLN A 106 -45.87 40.27 -12.25
CA GLN A 106 -46.57 41.52 -11.98
C GLN A 106 -46.92 42.27 -13.27
N ALA A 107 -46.00 42.38 -14.22
CA ALA A 107 -46.25 43.02 -15.51
C ALA A 107 -47.36 42.31 -16.33
N ILE A 108 -47.45 40.98 -16.27
CA ILE A 108 -48.54 40.22 -16.89
C ILE A 108 -49.90 40.54 -16.23
N LYS A 109 -49.92 40.63 -14.89
CA LYS A 109 -51.12 41.01 -14.14
C LYS A 109 -51.57 42.43 -14.49
N ASP A 110 -50.64 43.38 -14.51
CA ASP A 110 -50.91 44.79 -14.82
C ASP A 110 -51.36 44.98 -16.29
N ALA A 111 -50.87 44.14 -17.20
CA ALA A 111 -51.32 44.08 -18.59
C ALA A 111 -52.70 43.41 -18.77
N GLY A 112 -53.36 42.97 -17.69
CA GLY A 112 -54.67 42.32 -17.74
C GLY A 112 -54.67 40.92 -18.36
N ARG A 113 -53.50 40.30 -18.50
CA ARG A 113 -53.33 38.95 -19.10
C ARG A 113 -52.99 37.89 -18.06
N GLY A 114 -53.15 38.19 -16.77
CA GLY A 114 -52.99 37.24 -15.69
C GLY A 114 -54.08 36.18 -15.73
N CYS A 115 -53.84 35.07 -16.44
CA CYS A 115 -54.68 33.89 -16.33
C CYS A 115 -54.47 33.26 -14.94
N THR A 116 -55.26 33.66 -13.97
CA THR A 116 -55.49 32.83 -12.78
C THR A 116 -56.69 31.95 -13.08
N LEU A 117 -56.47 30.65 -13.31
CA LEU A 117 -57.54 29.67 -13.15
C LEU A 117 -58.05 29.79 -11.72
N ASN A 118 -59.35 30.00 -11.55
CA ASN A 118 -59.96 30.00 -10.23
C ASN A 118 -59.92 28.56 -9.70
N ASP A 119 -59.77 28.36 -8.38
CA ASP A 119 -59.74 27.02 -7.79
C ASP A 119 -60.98 26.19 -8.17
N ALA A 120 -62.12 26.88 -8.40
CA ALA A 120 -63.35 26.28 -8.91
C ALA A 120 -63.23 25.67 -10.32
N ASP A 121 -62.43 26.27 -11.21
CA ASP A 121 -62.17 25.75 -12.56
C ASP A 121 -61.21 24.56 -12.51
N ILE A 122 -60.28 24.54 -11.56
CA ILE A 122 -59.35 23.43 -11.35
C ILE A 122 -60.08 22.21 -10.77
N ASP A 123 -60.99 22.42 -9.80
CA ASP A 123 -61.79 21.34 -9.24
C ASP A 123 -62.75 20.74 -10.28
N SER A 124 -63.34 21.53 -11.19
CA SER A 124 -64.20 20.97 -12.25
C SER A 124 -63.42 20.11 -13.26
N MET A 125 -62.14 20.39 -13.49
CA MET A 125 -61.27 19.58 -14.36
C MET A 125 -60.72 18.33 -13.66
N ARG A 126 -60.84 18.21 -12.33
CA ARG A 126 -60.37 17.05 -11.55
C ARG A 126 -61.44 15.96 -11.40
N ASP A 127 -62.71 16.33 -11.50
CA ASP A 127 -63.86 15.45 -11.33
C ASP A 127 -64.47 14.96 -12.68
N GLU A 128 -63.78 15.17 -13.81
CA GLU A 128 -64.00 14.48 -15.10
C GLU A 128 -63.06 13.28 -15.27
#